data_AF-X1T1B2-F1
#
_entry.id   AF-X1T1B2-F1
#
_cell.length_a   1.000
_cell.length_b   1.000
_cell.length_c   1.000
_cell.angle_alpha   90.00
_cell.angle_beta   90.00
_cell.angle_gamma   90.00
#
_symmetry.space_group_name_H-M   'P 1'
#
loop_
_entity.id
_entity.type
_entity.pdbx_description
1 polymer ?
#
loop_
_entity_poly.entity_id
_entity_poly.type
_entity_poly.pdbx_seq_one_letter_code
_entity_poly.pdbx_strand_id
1 'polypeptide(L)'
;MVGEIELLKRVLIKDKKGNKIFDSGMMPSNSFVVAFLEHLYGAFVDSSYGITDTGNTSRDVYDPCIDGVSPSQERDNVDATVNDDDYGIVVGTGTTAESSTDYKLDTQIAHGAGAGELQYGSTGFTAPSEVGGNVDFVVTRTFTTVRVLQ
;
A
#
# COMPACT_ATOMS: atom_id res chain seq x y z
N MET A 1 -12.62 -14.14 28.44
CA MET A 1 -12.62 -14.25 26.96
C MET A 1 -11.44 -13.43 26.49
N VAL A 2 -10.51 -14.05 25.76
CA VAL A 2 -9.46 -13.32 25.04
C VAL A 2 -9.91 -13.33 23.59
N GLY A 3 -10.19 -12.16 23.03
CA GLY A 3 -10.47 -12.00 21.61
C GLY A 3 -9.17 -11.62 20.91
N GLU A 4 -8.84 -12.30 19.83
CA GLU A 4 -7.72 -11.94 18.96
C GLU A 4 -8.28 -11.18 17.75
N ILE A 5 -7.60 -10.10 17.36
CA ILE A 5 -7.88 -9.35 16.14
C ILE A 5 -6.83 -9.78 15.11
N GLU A 6 -7.26 -10.42 14.03
CA GLU A 6 -6.40 -10.87 12.93
C GLU A 6 -6.79 -10.13 11.65
N LEU A 7 -5.80 -9.57 10.94
CA LEU A 7 -6.01 -9.04 9.59
C LEU A 7 -5.71 -10.13 8.58
N LEU A 8 -6.61 -10.36 7.64
CA LEU A 8 -6.39 -11.22 6.48
C LEU A 8 -6.09 -10.36 5.25
N LYS A 9 -5.17 -10.82 4.41
CA LYS A 9 -4.87 -10.22 3.10
C LYS A 9 -5.05 -11.25 1.98
N ARG A 10 -5.38 -10.76 0.78
CA ARG A 10 -5.44 -11.56 -0.45
C ARG A 10 -4.86 -10.78 -1.61
N VAL A 11 -3.89 -11.37 -2.30
CA VAL A 11 -3.30 -10.83 -3.52
C VAL A 11 -3.93 -11.53 -4.72
N LEU A 12 -4.61 -10.75 -5.57
CA LEU A 12 -5.30 -11.24 -6.76
C LEU A 12 -4.75 -10.53 -7.99
N ILE A 13 -4.15 -11.30 -8.90
CA ILE A 13 -3.63 -10.78 -10.17
C ILE A 13 -4.55 -11.27 -11.28
N LYS A 14 -5.02 -10.34 -12.11
CA LYS A 14 -5.90 -10.62 -13.26
C LYS A 14 -5.23 -10.22 -14.57
N ASP A 15 -5.57 -10.93 -15.63
CA ASP A 15 -5.19 -10.55 -17.00
C ASP A 15 -6.02 -9.36 -17.49
N LYS A 16 -5.69 -8.84 -18.68
CA LYS A 16 -6.39 -7.71 -19.30
C LYS A 16 -7.87 -7.97 -19.58
N LYS A 17 -8.30 -9.24 -19.63
CA LYS A 17 -9.69 -9.66 -19.85
C LYS A 17 -10.43 -9.91 -18.52
N GLY A 18 -9.76 -9.71 -17.38
CA GLY A 18 -10.31 -9.95 -16.05
C GLY A 18 -10.20 -11.40 -15.56
N ASN A 19 -9.57 -12.29 -16.33
CA ASN A 19 -9.36 -13.67 -15.89
C ASN A 19 -8.29 -13.71 -14.81
N LYS A 20 -8.49 -14.56 -13.81
CA LYS A 20 -7.55 -14.75 -12.71
C LYS A 20 -6.26 -15.42 -13.21
N ILE A 21 -5.11 -14.75 -13.05
CA ILE A 21 -3.78 -15.29 -13.30
C ILE A 21 -3.20 -15.89 -12.02
N PHE A 22 -3.35 -15.17 -10.91
CA PHE A 22 -2.82 -15.57 -9.61
C PHE A 22 -3.77 -15.17 -8.50
N ASP A 23 -3.79 -15.96 -7.44
CA ASP A 23 -4.64 -15.76 -6.27
C ASP A 23 -3.97 -16.40 -5.06
N SER A 24 -3.56 -15.59 -4.09
CA SER A 24 -2.96 -16.10 -2.86
C SER A 24 -3.94 -16.84 -1.96
N GLY A 25 -5.25 -16.72 -2.20
CA GLY A 25 -6.27 -17.01 -1.18
C GLY A 25 -6.23 -15.99 -0.04
N MET A 26 -7.14 -16.13 0.93
CA MET A 26 -7.07 -15.37 2.17
C MET A 26 -5.92 -15.94 3.00
N MET A 27 -4.95 -15.09 3.34
CA MET A 27 -3.84 -15.45 4.20
C MET A 27 -3.78 -14.49 5.40
N PRO A 28 -3.39 -14.98 6.60
CA PRO A 28 -3.02 -14.11 7.71
C PRO A 28 -2.02 -13.06 7.26
N SER A 29 -2.26 -11.81 7.65
CA SER A 29 -1.27 -10.76 7.47
C SER A 29 -0.17 -10.97 8.51
N ASN A 30 0.79 -11.85 8.20
CA ASN A 30 1.88 -12.27 9.09
C ASN A 30 2.85 -11.15 9.50
N SER A 31 2.68 -9.94 9.00
CA SER A 31 3.39 -8.78 9.53
C SER A 31 2.74 -7.52 9.00
N PHE A 32 2.35 -6.64 9.92
CA PHE A 32 2.44 -5.23 9.62
C PHE A 32 3.93 -4.87 9.69
N VAL A 33 4.41 -4.10 8.72
CA VAL A 33 5.71 -3.44 8.88
C VAL A 33 5.63 -2.50 10.08
N VAL A 34 6.75 -2.27 10.76
CA VAL A 34 6.80 -1.43 11.96
C VAL A 34 6.21 -0.04 11.69
N ALA A 35 6.46 0.50 10.48
CA ALA A 35 5.88 1.76 10.01
C ALA A 35 4.34 1.79 10.07
N PHE A 36 3.66 0.69 9.73
CA PHE A 36 2.20 0.65 9.81
C PHE A 36 1.71 0.60 11.26
N LEU A 37 2.41 -0.13 12.13
CA LEU A 37 2.07 -0.20 13.56
C LEU A 37 2.35 1.13 14.28
N GLU A 38 3.42 1.81 13.91
CA GLU A 38 3.77 3.14 14.42
C GLU A 38 2.72 4.18 14.03
N HIS A 39 2.20 4.10 12.80
CA HIS A 39 1.08 4.94 12.35
C HIS A 39 -0.18 4.68 13.18
N LEU A 40 -0.59 3.41 13.30
CA LEU A 40 -1.76 3.03 14.08
C LEU A 40 -1.62 3.40 15.56
N TYR A 41 -0.41 3.24 16.12
CA TYR A 41 -0.10 3.63 17.49
C TYR A 41 -0.25 5.14 17.67
N GLY A 42 0.34 5.96 16.79
CA GLY A 42 0.21 7.41 16.82
C GLY A 42 -1.24 7.87 16.82
N ALA A 43 -2.08 7.25 15.99
CA ALA A 43 -3.53 7.49 15.97
C ALA A 43 -4.23 7.10 17.28
N PHE A 44 -3.83 6.00 17.92
CA PHE A 44 -4.43 5.55 19.19
C PHE A 44 -4.01 6.37 20.41
N VAL A 45 -2.79 6.91 20.42
CA VAL A 45 -2.29 7.73 21.53
C VAL A 45 -2.50 9.22 21.32
N ASP A 46 -3.14 9.59 20.20
CA ASP A 46 -3.40 10.99 19.84
C ASP A 46 -2.10 11.83 19.82
N SER A 47 -1.04 11.27 19.22
CA SER A 47 0.29 11.91 19.19
C SER A 47 1.08 11.62 17.92
N SER A 48 1.89 12.60 17.50
CA SER A 48 2.78 12.47 16.35
C SER A 48 3.81 11.38 16.57
N TYR A 49 3.93 10.51 15.57
CA TYR A 49 4.94 9.47 15.56
C TYR A 49 5.75 9.53 14.26
N GLY A 50 7.07 9.52 14.41
CA GLY A 50 8.01 9.59 13.30
C GLY A 50 8.15 8.23 12.63
N ILE A 51 7.87 8.18 11.33
CA ILE A 51 7.94 6.99 10.50
C ILE A 51 8.90 7.24 9.34
N THR A 52 9.67 6.25 8.94
CA THR A 52 10.63 6.40 7.84
C THR A 52 9.91 6.26 6.50
N ASP A 53 10.01 7.28 5.63
CA ASP A 53 9.49 7.24 4.26
C ASP A 53 10.38 6.43 3.31
N THR A 54 9.88 6.17 2.09
CA THR A 54 10.62 5.44 1.04
C THR A 54 11.92 6.14 0.61
N GLY A 55 12.04 7.45 0.86
CA GLY A 55 13.24 8.26 0.70
C GLY A 55 14.24 8.18 1.86
N ASN A 56 14.00 7.31 2.85
CA ASN A 56 14.80 7.17 4.07
C ASN A 56 14.80 8.44 4.95
N THR A 57 13.70 9.17 4.97
CA THR A 57 13.50 10.37 5.79
C THR A 57 12.45 10.11 6.85
N SER A 58 12.71 10.50 8.11
CA SER A 58 11.71 10.44 9.18
C SER A 58 10.62 11.49 8.93
N ARG A 59 9.36 11.07 8.98
CA ARG A 59 8.16 11.85 8.72
C ARG A 59 7.14 11.62 9.83
N ASP A 60 6.63 12.68 10.43
CA ASP A 60 5.52 12.57 11.37
C ASP A 60 4.20 12.27 10.63
N VAL A 61 3.56 11.14 10.90
CA VAL A 61 2.36 10.71 10.13
C VAL A 61 1.06 11.12 10.80
N TYR A 62 1.05 11.27 12.11
CA TYR A 62 -0.06 11.87 12.85
C TYR A 62 0.30 13.29 13.29
N ASP A 63 -0.57 14.27 13.06
CA ASP A 63 -0.52 15.60 13.67
C ASP A 63 -1.93 15.84 14.24
N PRO A 64 -2.14 15.72 15.57
CA PRO A 64 -3.45 15.98 16.16
C PRO A 64 -3.79 17.42 15.82
N CYS A 65 -4.82 17.60 14.99
CA CYS A 65 -5.30 18.87 14.47
C CYS A 65 -4.88 20.06 15.35
N ILE A 66 -3.75 20.70 15.04
CA ILE A 66 -3.48 22.01 15.60
C ILE A 66 -4.57 22.90 14.98
N ASP A 67 -5.43 23.41 15.84
CA ASP A 67 -6.52 24.32 15.53
C ASP A 67 -6.05 25.38 14.50
N GLY A 68 -6.47 25.23 13.24
CA GLY A 68 -6.10 26.12 12.12
C GLY A 68 -5.02 25.65 11.15
N VAL A 69 -4.45 24.45 11.31
CA VAL A 69 -3.55 23.81 10.33
C VAL A 69 -4.19 22.50 9.89
N SER A 70 -4.40 22.32 8.59
CA SER A 70 -5.15 21.17 8.03
C SER A 70 -4.68 19.83 8.63
N PRO A 71 -5.60 18.99 9.15
CA PRO A 71 -5.24 17.69 9.69
C PRO A 71 -4.66 16.85 8.56
N SER A 72 -3.50 16.24 8.81
CA SER A 72 -2.75 15.33 7.93
C SER A 72 -2.51 15.86 6.51
N GLN A 73 -1.29 16.36 6.26
CA GLN A 73 -0.67 16.26 4.92
C GLN A 73 -0.86 14.82 4.41
N GLU A 74 -0.89 14.60 3.09
CA GLU A 74 -1.38 13.39 2.39
C GLU A 74 -0.66 12.05 2.70
N ARG A 75 -0.19 11.82 3.92
CA ARG A 75 0.74 10.76 4.35
C ARG A 75 0.09 9.39 4.49
N ASP A 76 -1.23 9.36 4.66
CA ASP A 76 -2.03 8.11 4.66
C ASP A 76 -2.85 7.96 3.39
N ASN A 77 -2.60 8.79 2.39
CA ASN A 77 -3.34 8.76 1.14
C ASN A 77 -2.81 7.64 0.23
N VAL A 78 -3.69 6.71 -0.12
CA VAL A 78 -3.40 5.63 -1.09
C VAL A 78 -3.79 6.00 -2.53
N ASP A 79 -4.47 7.14 -2.74
CA ASP A 79 -5.06 7.58 -4.00
C ASP A 79 -4.03 8.10 -5.02
N ALA A 80 -3.09 7.24 -5.39
CA ALA A 80 -2.06 7.59 -6.37
C ALA A 80 -2.66 7.88 -7.74
N THR A 81 -2.30 9.04 -8.30
CA THR A 81 -2.76 9.46 -9.62
C THR A 81 -2.11 8.65 -10.74
N VAL A 82 -2.58 8.84 -11.99
CA VAL A 82 -1.96 8.21 -13.16
C VAL A 82 -0.51 8.68 -13.31
N ASN A 83 0.40 7.76 -13.61
CA ASN A 83 1.84 8.00 -13.76
C ASN A 83 2.63 8.28 -12.48
N ASP A 84 2.00 8.17 -11.31
CA ASP A 84 2.62 8.47 -10.02
C ASP A 84 3.04 7.17 -9.31
N ASP A 85 4.33 6.84 -9.32
CA ASP A 85 4.85 5.65 -8.66
C ASP A 85 5.44 5.91 -7.26
N ASP A 86 5.22 7.09 -6.66
CA ASP A 86 5.74 7.41 -5.33
C ASP A 86 4.93 6.75 -4.19
N TYR A 87 3.63 6.47 -4.41
CA TYR A 87 2.72 5.88 -3.42
C TYR A 87 1.60 5.03 -4.06
N GLY A 88 0.69 4.51 -3.22
CA GLY A 88 -0.36 3.59 -3.61
C GLY A 88 0.12 2.13 -3.66
N ILE A 89 -0.37 1.35 -4.63
CA ILE A 89 0.20 0.03 -4.92
C ILE A 89 1.38 0.23 -5.88
N VAL A 90 2.57 -0.22 -5.47
CA VAL A 90 3.79 -0.21 -6.29
C VAL A 90 4.33 -1.61 -6.53
N VAL A 91 5.06 -1.79 -7.62
CA VAL A 91 5.61 -3.10 -8.03
C VAL A 91 7.12 -3.01 -8.05
N GLY A 92 7.77 -4.04 -7.52
CA GLY A 92 9.22 -4.11 -7.50
C GLY A 92 9.73 -5.50 -7.81
N THR A 93 11.05 -5.55 -7.98
CA THR A 93 11.85 -6.76 -8.01
C THR A 93 12.74 -6.77 -6.77
N GLY A 94 13.04 -7.96 -6.30
CA GLY A 94 13.87 -8.15 -5.13
C GLY A 94 13.97 -9.63 -4.82
N THR A 95 15.13 -10.02 -4.33
CA THR A 95 15.35 -11.37 -3.77
C THR A 95 15.68 -11.31 -2.28
N THR A 96 15.84 -10.10 -1.74
CA THR A 96 16.04 -9.86 -0.32
C THR A 96 14.79 -10.32 0.44
N ALA A 97 15.00 -11.10 1.50
CA ALA A 97 13.89 -11.54 2.34
C ALA A 97 13.24 -10.34 3.02
N GLU A 98 11.91 -10.33 3.05
CA GLU A 98 11.13 -9.29 3.72
C GLU A 98 11.45 -9.23 5.22
N SER A 99 11.62 -8.02 5.74
CA SER A 99 11.79 -7.72 7.15
C SER A 99 10.63 -6.87 7.66
N SER A 100 10.27 -7.03 8.92
CA SER A 100 9.27 -6.17 9.56
C SER A 100 9.70 -4.70 9.64
N THR A 101 10.98 -4.39 9.45
CA THR A 101 11.54 -3.03 9.44
C THR A 101 11.64 -2.42 8.05
N ASP A 102 11.24 -3.15 7.00
CA ASP A 102 11.29 -2.61 5.64
C ASP A 102 10.27 -1.48 5.48
N TYR A 103 10.71 -0.41 4.82
CA TYR A 103 9.92 0.80 4.56
C TYR A 103 9.82 1.11 3.06
N LYS A 104 10.46 0.29 2.20
CA LYS A 104 10.41 0.38 0.74
C LYS A 104 10.76 -0.97 0.09
N LEU A 105 10.44 -1.10 -1.19
CA LEU A 105 10.88 -2.22 -2.01
C LEU A 105 12.40 -2.18 -2.24
N ASP A 106 13.02 -3.36 -2.38
CA ASP A 106 14.45 -3.50 -2.73
C ASP A 106 14.77 -2.76 -4.04
N THR A 107 14.08 -3.11 -5.13
CA THR A 107 14.11 -2.37 -6.38
C THR A 107 12.69 -2.14 -6.88
N GLN A 108 12.22 -0.89 -6.83
CA GLN A 108 10.94 -0.54 -7.45
C GLN A 108 11.07 -0.50 -8.97
N ILE A 109 10.06 -1.03 -9.68
CA ILE A 109 9.95 -0.88 -11.14
C ILE A 109 9.39 0.52 -11.41
N ALA A 110 10.17 1.36 -12.07
CA ALA A 110 9.78 2.74 -12.36
C ALA A 110 8.56 2.84 -13.29
N HIS A 111 7.81 3.93 -13.14
CA HIS A 111 6.86 4.35 -14.16
C HIS A 111 7.58 4.71 -15.46
N GLY A 112 7.12 4.17 -16.60
CA GLY A 112 7.60 4.59 -17.91
C GLY A 112 7.25 3.66 -19.07
N ALA A 113 7.86 3.92 -20.22
CA ALA A 113 7.59 3.24 -21.49
C ALA A 113 8.77 2.40 -22.01
N GLY A 114 9.89 2.41 -21.28
CA GLY A 114 11.10 1.66 -21.55
C GLY A 114 11.00 0.17 -21.22
N ALA A 115 12.03 -0.57 -21.61
CA ALA A 115 12.13 -1.98 -21.31
C ALA A 115 12.28 -2.19 -19.80
N GLY A 116 11.39 -2.99 -19.21
CA GLY A 116 11.38 -3.24 -17.77
C GLY A 116 10.61 -2.20 -16.95
N GLU A 117 10.02 -1.18 -17.58
CA GLU A 117 9.15 -0.20 -16.92
C GLU A 117 7.67 -0.60 -16.99
N LEU A 118 6.85 0.00 -16.12
CA LEU A 118 5.41 -0.19 -16.11
C LEU A 118 4.67 1.13 -16.31
N GLN A 119 3.53 1.08 -16.98
CA GLN A 119 2.55 2.16 -16.98
C GLN A 119 1.63 1.98 -15.78
N TYR A 120 1.76 2.88 -14.82
CA TYR A 120 1.00 2.95 -13.57
C TYR A 120 -0.30 3.71 -13.79
N GLY A 121 -1.44 3.02 -13.67
CA GLY A 121 -2.75 3.65 -13.66
C GLY A 121 -3.06 4.36 -12.34
N SER A 122 -4.23 4.99 -12.26
CA SER A 122 -4.73 5.53 -10.99
C SER A 122 -5.04 4.39 -10.01
N THR A 123 -4.86 4.66 -8.72
CA THR A 123 -5.38 3.80 -7.67
C THR A 123 -6.89 3.98 -7.55
N GLY A 124 -7.61 2.92 -7.20
CA GLY A 124 -9.03 2.97 -6.89
C GLY A 124 -9.31 2.16 -5.63
N PHE A 125 -10.15 2.67 -4.74
CA PHE A 125 -10.46 2.04 -3.47
C PHE A 125 -11.94 2.13 -3.11
N THR A 126 -12.41 1.22 -2.26
CA THR A 126 -13.80 1.19 -1.77
C THR A 126 -13.87 1.67 -0.33
N ALA A 127 -15.04 2.16 0.08
CA ALA A 127 -15.33 2.30 1.50
C ALA A 127 -15.37 0.91 2.18
N PRO A 128 -15.08 0.83 3.49
CA PRO A 128 -15.28 -0.40 4.26
C PRO A 128 -16.73 -0.87 4.21
N SER A 129 -16.94 -2.18 4.09
CA SER A 129 -18.27 -2.80 4.02
C SER A 129 -18.26 -4.23 4.59
N GLU A 130 -19.39 -4.69 5.13
CA GLU A 130 -19.52 -6.07 5.59
C GLU A 130 -19.65 -7.05 4.41
N VAL A 131 -18.77 -8.04 4.35
CA VAL A 131 -18.72 -9.06 3.30
C VAL A 131 -18.57 -10.44 3.95
N GLY A 132 -19.65 -11.23 3.93
CA GLY A 132 -19.59 -12.63 4.37
C GLY A 132 -19.16 -12.84 5.83
N GLY A 133 -19.43 -11.87 6.72
CA GLY A 133 -19.03 -11.90 8.13
C GLY A 133 -17.71 -11.19 8.45
N ASN A 134 -17.02 -10.64 7.44
CA ASN A 134 -15.83 -9.80 7.60
C ASN A 134 -16.16 -8.35 7.27
N VAL A 135 -15.30 -7.40 7.68
CA VAL A 135 -15.36 -6.00 7.24
C VAL A 135 -14.19 -5.75 6.30
N ASP A 136 -14.50 -5.47 5.03
CA ASP A 136 -13.52 -5.39 3.95
C ASP A 136 -13.52 -4.00 3.31
N PHE A 137 -12.34 -3.50 2.95
CA PHE A 137 -12.17 -2.46 1.93
C PHE A 137 -11.17 -2.98 0.89
N VAL A 138 -11.32 -2.53 -0.36
CA VAL A 138 -10.51 -3.02 -1.48
C VAL A 138 -9.70 -1.87 -2.04
N VAL A 139 -8.41 -2.10 -2.28
CA VAL A 139 -7.53 -1.19 -3.03
C VAL A 139 -7.11 -1.89 -4.32
N THR A 140 -7.20 -1.18 -5.43
CA THR A 140 -6.87 -1.69 -6.78
C THR A 140 -5.98 -0.71 -7.51
N ARG A 141 -5.07 -1.23 -8.32
CA ARG A 141 -4.31 -0.44 -9.27
C ARG A 141 -4.05 -1.24 -10.53
N THR A 142 -4.16 -0.58 -11.68
CA THR A 142 -3.89 -1.20 -12.98
C THR A 142 -2.46 -0.93 -13.40
N PHE A 143 -1.77 -1.97 -13.85
CA PHE A 143 -0.42 -1.87 -14.42
C PHE A 143 -0.45 -2.41 -15.83
N THR A 144 0.19 -1.70 -16.77
CA THR A 144 0.35 -2.21 -18.14
C THR A 144 1.80 -2.14 -18.57
N THR A 145 2.24 -3.13 -19.33
CA THR A 145 3.51 -3.07 -20.04
C THR A 145 3.28 -2.42 -21.40
N VAL A 146 4.23 -1.61 -21.85
CA VAL A 146 4.24 -1.15 -23.25
C VAL A 146 4.65 -2.35 -24.11
N ARG A 147 3.81 -2.70 -25.09
CA ARG A 147 4.21 -3.67 -26.12
C ARG A 147 5.15 -2.97 -27.07
N VAL A 148 6.43 -3.30 -27.00
CA VAL A 148 7.34 -3.04 -28.12
C VAL A 148 6.88 -3.97 -29.24
N LEU A 149 6.28 -3.42 -30.30
CA LEU A 149 6.03 -4.17 -31.52
C LEU A 149 7.40 -4.58 -32.07
N GLN A 150 7.72 -5.87 -32.02
CA GLN A 150 8.82 -6.48 -32.77
C GLN A 150 8.32 -6.85 -34.17
#